data_AF-A0A930F074-F1
#
_entry.id   AF-A0A930F074-F1
#
_cell.length_a   1.000
_cell.length_b   1.000
_cell.length_c   1.000
_cell.angle_alpha   90.00
_cell.angle_beta   90.00
_cell.angle_gamma   90.00
#
_symmetry.space_group_name_H-M   'P 1'
#
loop_
_entity.id
_entity.type
_entity.pdbx_description
1 polymer ?
#
loop_
_entity_poly.entity_id
_entity_poly.type
_entity_poly.pdbx_seq_one_letter_code
_entity_poly.pdbx_strand_id
1 'polypeptide(L)' 'IVFETIISRNTRLSEAPSFGESILKYDAESKGAVQYIQLAEEILLKNEQKIPSKKKESKKSKK' A
#
# COMPACT_ATOMS: atom_id res chain seq x y z
N ILE A 1 -8.68 16.76 5.21
CA ILE A 1 -7.48 15.89 5.28
C ILE A 1 -7.01 15.70 3.85
N VAL A 2 -5.74 16.02 3.58
CA VAL A 2 -5.11 15.87 2.26
C VAL A 2 -3.97 14.88 2.42
N PHE A 3 -3.80 13.97 1.46
CA PHE A 3 -2.70 13.01 1.42
C PHE A 3 -1.62 13.51 0.45
N GLU A 4 -0.35 13.24 0.77
CA GLU A 4 0.79 13.56 -0.09
C GLU A 4 1.01 12.47 -1.15
N THR A 5 0.65 11.23 -0.84
CA THR A 5 0.81 10.12 -1.77
C THR A 5 -0.13 10.26 -2.97
N ILE A 6 0.44 10.37 -4.17
CA ILE A 6 -0.31 10.47 -5.43
C ILE A 6 -0.42 9.07 -6.05
N ILE A 7 -1.65 8.63 -6.36
CA ILE A 7 -1.88 7.40 -7.13
C ILE A 7 -2.01 7.76 -8.62
N SER A 8 -0.97 7.43 -9.38
CA SER A 8 -0.93 7.60 -10.83
C SER A 8 -1.77 6.56 -11.55
N ARG A 9 -2.41 6.94 -12.67
CA ARG A 9 -3.12 6.00 -13.53
C ARG A 9 -2.13 4.95 -14.09
N ASN A 10 -2.43 3.67 -13.93
CA ASN A 10 -1.57 2.57 -14.38
C ASN A 10 -2.44 1.46 -15.00
N THR A 11 -1.98 0.85 -16.10
CA THR A 11 -2.69 -0.25 -16.79
C THR A 11 -2.85 -1.48 -15.89
N ARG A 12 -1.79 -1.88 -15.18
CA ARG A 12 -1.82 -3.02 -14.24
C ARG A 12 -2.81 -2.79 -13.10
N LEU A 13 -2.96 -1.54 -12.65
CA LEU A 13 -3.94 -1.18 -11.64
C LEU A 13 -5.38 -1.30 -12.16
N SER A 14 -5.61 -0.99 -13.44
CA SER A 14 -6.92 -1.19 -14.09
C SER A 14 -7.20 -2.64 -14.45
N GLU A 15 -6.16 -3.47 -14.64
CA GLU A 15 -6.27 -4.90 -14.97
C GLU A 15 -6.57 -5.75 -13.73
N ALA A 16 -5.96 -5.43 -12.58
CA ALA A 16 -6.11 -6.22 -11.35
C ALA A 16 -7.57 -6.53 -10.95
N PRO A 17 -8.53 -5.58 -11.01
CA PRO A 17 -9.95 -5.87 -10.75
C PRO A 17 -10.57 -6.92 -11.68
N SER A 18 -10.13 -6.96 -12.94
CA SER A 18 -10.63 -7.93 -13.93
C SER A 18 -10.17 -9.36 -13.62
N PHE A 19 -8.99 -9.50 -13.00
CA PHE A 19 -8.48 -10.79 -12.52
C PHE A 19 -9.03 -11.18 -11.14
N GLY A 20 -9.78 -10.29 -10.48
CA GLY A 20 -10.31 -10.52 -9.13
C GLY A 20 -9.24 -10.52 -8.04
N GLU A 21 -8.06 -9.98 -8.34
CA GLU A 21 -6.93 -9.91 -7.40
C GLU A 21 -6.63 -8.46 -6.99
N SER A 22 -6.10 -8.27 -5.79
CA SER A 22 -5.60 -6.96 -5.38
C SER A 22 -4.35 -6.60 -6.17
N ILE A 23 -4.06 -5.31 -6.35
CA ILE A 23 -2.86 -4.87 -7.07
C ILE A 23 -1.56 -5.41 -6.43
N LEU A 24 -1.56 -5.61 -5.11
CA LEU A 24 -0.44 -6.21 -4.37
C LEU A 24 -0.21 -7.68 -4.75
N LYS A 25 -1.27 -8.40 -5.12
CA LYS A 25 -1.20 -9.82 -5.49
C LYS A 25 -0.99 -10.01 -6.99
N TYR A 26 -1.68 -9.21 -7.80
CA TYR A 26 -1.51 -9.20 -9.26
C TYR A 26 -0.09 -8.83 -9.65
N ASP A 27 0.41 -7.72 -9.09
CA ASP A 27 1.76 -7.24 -9.38
C ASP A 27 2.27 -6.27 -8.30
N ALA A 28 2.98 -6.84 -7.33
CA ALA A 28 3.59 -6.12 -6.22
C ALA A 28 4.69 -5.13 -6.65
N GLU A 29 5.32 -5.33 -7.81
CA GLU A 29 6.40 -4.47 -8.32
C GLU A 29 5.85 -3.34 -9.21
N SER A 30 4.56 -3.38 -9.54
CA SER A 30 3.92 -2.32 -10.31
C SER A 30 3.98 -0.99 -9.57
N LYS A 31 4.12 0.11 -10.33
CA LYS A 31 4.08 1.47 -9.77
C LYS A 31 2.80 1.69 -8.94
N GLY A 32 1.67 1.14 -9.39
CA GLY A 32 0.40 1.20 -8.68
C GLY A 32 0.47 0.58 -7.29
N ALA A 33 1.00 -0.65 -7.19
CA ALA A 33 1.19 -1.33 -5.90
C ALA A 33 2.07 -0.53 -4.94
N VAL A 34 3.20 0.00 -5.41
CA VAL A 34 4.11 0.80 -4.58
C VAL A 34 3.43 2.06 -4.02
N GLN A 35 2.69 2.78 -4.87
CA GLN A 35 1.95 3.98 -4.43
C GLN A 35 0.85 3.63 -3.41
N TYR A 36 0.19 2.47 -3.53
CA TYR A 36 -0.77 2.02 -2.53
C TYR A 36 -0.11 1.67 -1.19
N ILE A 37 1.09 1.10 -1.20
CA ILE A 37 1.86 0.82 0.02
C ILE A 37 2.24 2.14 0.71
N GLN A 38 2.76 3.11 -0.04
CA GLN A 38 3.08 4.44 0.48
C GLN A 38 1.87 5.15 1.10
N LEU A 39 0.71 5.05 0.43
CA LEU A 39 -0.53 5.62 0.95
C LEU A 39 -0.95 4.92 2.24
N ALA A 40 -0.82 3.59 2.31
CA ALA A 40 -1.10 2.83 3.52
C ALA A 40 -0.20 3.29 4.68
N GLU A 41 1.11 3.44 4.44
CA GLU A 41 2.04 3.99 5.43
C GLU A 41 1.65 5.40 5.89
N GLU A 42 1.26 6.28 4.96
CA GLU A 42 0.82 7.64 5.28
C GLU A 42 -0.46 7.63 6.15
N ILE A 43 -1.40 6.74 5.85
CA ILE A 43 -2.63 6.54 6.64
C ILE A 43 -2.26 6.03 8.04
N LEU A 44 -1.35 5.07 8.15
CA LEU A 44 -0.89 4.55 9.44
C LEU A 44 -0.27 5.67 10.27
N LEU A 45 0.65 6.45 9.71
CA LEU A 45 1.31 7.56 10.41
C LEU A 45 0.31 8.63 10.88
N LYS A 46 -0.66 8.99 10.04
CA LYS A 46 -1.72 9.95 10.41
C LYS A 46 -2.68 9.37 11.46
N ASN A 47 -2.93 8.07 11.44
CA ASN A 47 -3.77 7.40 12.43
C ASN A 47 -3.04 7.13 13.76
N GLU A 48 -1.73 6.89 13.74
CA GLU A 48 -0.91 6.72 14.96
C GLU A 48 -0.81 8.02 15.77
N GLN A 49 -0.97 9.19 15.14
CA GLN A 49 -1.17 10.45 15.90
C GLN A 49 -2.48 10.47 16.71
N LYS A 50 -3.43 9.57 16.44
CA LYS A 50 -4.68 9.40 17.18
C LYS A 50 -4.75 8.15 18.05
N ILE A 51 -3.84 7.19 17.89
CA ILE A 51 -3.92 5.88 18.59
C ILE A 51 -2.53 5.54 19.15
N PRO A 52 -2.36 5.46 20.49
CA PRO A 52 -1.13 4.96 21.05
C PRO A 52 -0.99 3.47 20.73
N SER A 53 0.09 3.14 20.01
CA SER A 53 0.84 1.88 20.03
C SER A 53 0.10 0.55 19.83
N LYS A 54 0.31 -0.06 18.66
CA LYS A 54 0.63 -1.50 18.55
C LYS A 54 1.78 -1.73 17.56
N LYS A 55 3.01 -1.72 18.09
CA LYS A 55 4.12 -2.49 17.52
C LYS A 55 3.78 -3.99 17.64
N LYS A 56 3.94 -4.76 16.56
CA LYS A 56 4.45 -6.15 16.46
C LYS A 56 4.34 -6.62 15.00
N GLU A 57 5.43 -6.61 14.24
CA GLU A 57 6.36 -7.74 14.02
C GLU A 57 5.83 -8.83 13.07
N SER A 58 6.40 -8.87 11.87
CA SER A 58 6.98 -10.10 11.33
C SER A 58 8.29 -9.76 10.60
N LYS A 59 9.38 -10.00 11.34
CA LYS A 59 10.75 -10.08 10.87
C LYS A 59 10.88 -11.03 9.68
N LYS A 60 11.86 -10.74 8.81
CA LYS A 60 12.74 -11.67 8.09
C LYS A 60 12.07 -12.73 7.19
N SER A 61 12.18 -12.50 5.89
CA SER A 61 12.69 -13.53 4.97
C SER A 61 13.94 -13.00 4.31
N LYS A 62 15.02 -12.93 5.10
CA LYS A 62 16.40 -12.86 4.61
C LYS A 62 16.96 -14.27 4.81
N LYS A 63 16.94 -15.08 3.76
CA LYS A 63 17.91 -16.14 3.52
C LYS A 63 17.97 -16.43 2.03
#